data_AF-A0A520ABS3-F1
#
_entry.id   AF-A0A520ABS3-F1
#
_cell.length_a   1.000
_cell.length_b   1.000
_cell.length_c   1.000
_cell.angle_alpha   90.00
_cell.angle_beta   90.00
_cell.angle_gamma   90.00
#
_symmetry.space_group_name_H-M   'P 1'
#
loop_
_entity.id
_entity.type
_entity.pdbx_description
1 polymer ?
#
loop_
_entity_poly.entity_id
_entity_poly.type
_entity_poly.pdbx_seq_one_letter_code
_entity_poly.pdbx_strand_id
1 'polypeptide(L)'
;MNYSSSFSGTEKTGLDTYHYEFLSANQGLGPAIVTDFAFYYKSKSYQNIAEILKAIKIENKLDSTKEVTLANLWKNEILPIGEKLSLINIRDSRLAPLVEKADIKIMIQYKSLYRQEWRFMSNDKAEPKEIN
;
A
#
# COMPACT_ATOMS: atom_id res chain seq x y z
N MET A 1 -17.46 -1.14 6.70
CA MET A 1 -16.55 -0.01 6.36
C MET A 1 -16.01 -0.21 4.94
N ASN A 2 -16.08 0.82 4.08
CA ASN A 2 -15.71 0.69 2.66
C ASN A 2 -14.29 1.22 2.40
N TYR A 3 -13.41 0.34 1.91
CA TYR A 3 -12.05 0.69 1.52
C TYR A 3 -11.96 0.69 0.00
N SER A 4 -11.63 1.85 -0.58
CA SER A 4 -11.38 1.92 -2.02
C SER A 4 -9.89 1.76 -2.28
N SER A 5 -9.51 0.68 -2.97
CA SER A 5 -8.39 0.75 -3.89
C SER A 5 -8.76 1.82 -4.94
N SER A 6 -8.32 3.05 -4.73
CA SER A 6 -8.65 4.14 -5.65
C SER A 6 -7.81 3.94 -6.90
N PHE A 7 -8.41 3.39 -7.95
CA PHE A 7 -7.84 3.34 -9.28
C PHE A 7 -8.07 4.72 -9.92
N SER A 8 -7.02 5.52 -10.12
CA SER A 8 -7.16 6.69 -10.98
C SER A 8 -6.99 6.22 -12.43
N GLY A 9 -8.12 6.19 -13.13
CA GLY A 9 -8.15 5.94 -14.57
C GLY A 9 -7.44 7.05 -15.32
N THR A 10 -6.83 6.65 -16.44
CA THR A 10 -6.14 7.47 -17.45
C THR A 10 -6.70 8.90 -17.59
N GLU A 11 -5.97 9.89 -17.09
CA GLU A 11 -6.11 11.25 -17.62
C GLU A 11 -5.43 11.28 -19.00
N LYS A 12 -6.22 11.56 -20.04
CA LYS A 12 -5.74 11.75 -21.42
C LYS A 12 -4.95 13.05 -21.52
N THR A 13 -3.69 13.01 -21.09
CA THR A 13 -2.72 14.09 -21.33
C THR A 13 -1.50 13.55 -22.07
N GLY A 14 -1.71 13.04 -23.30
CA GLY A 14 -0.68 12.94 -24.35
C GLY A 14 0.61 12.14 -24.07
N LEU A 15 0.76 11.51 -22.91
CA LEU A 15 1.90 10.70 -22.47
C LEU A 15 1.32 9.50 -21.72
N ASP A 16 1.31 8.33 -22.35
CA ASP A 16 0.83 7.07 -21.77
C ASP A 16 1.61 6.74 -20.48
N THR A 17 1.12 7.24 -19.36
CA THR A 17 1.70 7.07 -18.03
C THR A 17 0.73 6.23 -17.22
N TYR A 18 1.06 4.96 -17.03
CA TYR A 18 0.32 4.11 -16.11
C TYR A 18 0.67 4.52 -14.69
N HIS A 19 -0.38 4.73 -13.89
CA HIS A 19 -0.28 5.13 -12.50
C HIS A 19 -0.84 4.02 -11.59
N TYR A 20 -0.03 3.59 -10.63
CA TYR A 20 -0.47 2.67 -9.58
C TYR A 20 -0.27 3.30 -8.21
N GLU A 21 -1.31 3.30 -7.40
CA GLU A 21 -1.27 3.83 -6.04
C GLU A 21 -1.82 2.86 -5.01
N PHE A 22 -1.09 2.68 -3.91
CA PHE A 22 -1.57 1.95 -2.74
C PHE A 22 -1.93 2.92 -1.61
N LEU A 23 -3.23 3.03 -1.30
CA LEU A 23 -3.74 3.94 -0.29
C LEU A 23 -4.21 3.17 0.94
N SER A 24 -3.69 3.52 2.11
CA SER A 24 -4.30 3.17 3.40
C SER A 24 -4.95 4.41 3.99
N ALA A 25 -6.21 4.32 4.44
CA ALA A 25 -6.93 5.45 5.02
C ALA A 25 -7.46 5.07 6.40
N ASN A 26 -7.21 5.91 7.41
CA ASN A 26 -7.84 5.76 8.71
C ASN A 26 -9.27 6.30 8.67
N GLN A 27 -10.26 5.40 8.61
CA GLN A 27 -11.69 5.74 8.69
C GLN A 27 -12.31 5.48 10.08
N GLY A 28 -11.49 5.29 11.11
CA GLY A 28 -11.94 5.11 12.49
C GLY A 28 -12.45 6.39 13.14
N LEU A 29 -13.06 6.25 14.33
CA LEU A 29 -13.60 7.36 15.14
C LEU A 29 -12.52 8.25 15.79
N GLY A 30 -11.24 7.97 15.55
CA GLY A 30 -10.11 8.57 16.27
C GLY A 30 -8.78 8.44 15.51
N PRO A 31 -7.75 9.21 15.89
CA PRO A 31 -6.38 8.94 15.44
C PRO A 31 -5.99 7.49 15.74
N ALA A 32 -5.33 6.85 14.78
CA ALA A 32 -4.88 5.48 14.87
C ALA A 32 -3.36 5.45 14.95
N ILE A 33 -2.81 4.61 15.83
CA ILE A 33 -1.38 4.43 15.98
C ILE A 33 -0.98 3.13 15.27
N VAL A 34 0.00 3.20 14.38
CA VAL A 34 0.58 2.01 13.75
C VAL A 34 1.33 1.21 14.81
N THR A 35 0.87 -0.01 15.08
CA THR A 35 1.48 -0.90 16.09
C THR A 35 2.37 -1.97 15.47
N ASP A 36 1.99 -2.42 14.27
CA ASP A 36 2.74 -3.40 13.49
C ASP A 36 2.46 -3.25 12.00
N PHE A 37 3.36 -3.74 11.16
CA PHE A 37 3.18 -3.81 9.72
C PHE A 37 4.03 -4.92 9.13
N ALA A 38 3.57 -5.50 8.03
CA ALA A 38 4.34 -6.51 7.31
C ALA A 38 4.09 -6.43 5.80
N PHE A 39 5.12 -6.74 5.02
CA PHE A 39 5.07 -6.71 3.57
C PHE A 39 5.36 -8.09 3.01
N TYR A 40 4.53 -8.54 2.08
CA TYR A 40 4.67 -9.83 1.44
C TYR A 40 4.56 -9.73 -0.07
N TYR A 41 5.34 -10.55 -0.76
CA TYR A 41 5.23 -10.77 -2.20
C TYR A 41 5.42 -12.26 -2.52
N LYS A 42 4.47 -12.87 -3.24
CA LYS A 42 4.45 -14.32 -3.54
C LYS A 42 4.70 -15.19 -2.29
N SER A 43 4.03 -14.86 -1.18
CA SER A 43 4.18 -15.52 0.13
C SER A 43 5.55 -15.39 0.82
N LYS A 44 6.49 -14.58 0.29
CA LYS A 44 7.74 -14.23 0.98
C LYS A 44 7.58 -12.91 1.73
N SER A 45 8.16 -12.83 2.92
CA SER A 45 8.20 -11.60 3.71
C SER A 45 9.34 -10.69 3.24
N TYR A 46 9.09 -9.38 3.25
CA TYR A 46 10.04 -8.32 2.89
C TYR A 46 10.05 -7.25 3.97
N GLN A 47 11.16 -6.51 4.08
CA GLN A 47 11.31 -5.46 5.09
C GLN A 47 10.49 -4.21 4.76
N ASN A 48 10.34 -3.93 3.46
CA ASN A 48 9.61 -2.78 2.95
C ASN A 48 9.17 -3.01 1.51
N ILE A 49 8.35 -2.09 1.01
CA ILE A 49 7.86 -2.12 -0.37
C ILE A 49 8.99 -1.97 -1.39
N ALA A 50 10.05 -1.21 -1.09
CA ALA A 50 11.15 -0.99 -2.03
C ALA A 50 11.82 -2.34 -2.41
N GLU A 51 11.96 -3.25 -1.46
CA GLU A 51 12.47 -4.60 -1.70
C GLU A 51 11.53 -5.44 -2.58
N ILE A 52 10.22 -5.31 -2.39
CA ILE A 52 9.21 -5.95 -3.25
C ILE A 52 9.35 -5.44 -4.69
N LEU A 53 9.42 -4.12 -4.88
CA LEU A 53 9.59 -3.53 -6.20
C LEU A 53 10.91 -3.97 -6.85
N LYS A 54 11.99 -4.09 -6.07
CA LYS A 54 13.26 -4.63 -6.56
C LYS A 54 13.12 -6.08 -7.02
N ALA A 55 12.43 -6.92 -6.25
CA ALA A 55 12.17 -8.32 -6.62
C ALA A 55 11.37 -8.41 -7.94
N ILE A 56 10.30 -7.61 -8.08
CA ILE A 56 9.50 -7.54 -9.31
C ILE A 56 10.36 -7.11 -10.51
N LYS A 57 11.23 -6.11 -10.35
CA LYS A 57 12.13 -5.67 -11.43
C LYS A 57 13.10 -6.77 -11.85
N ILE A 58 13.71 -7.47 -10.90
CA ILE A 58 14.66 -8.56 -11.17
C ILE A 58 13.97 -9.70 -11.91
N GLU A 59 12.78 -10.13 -11.45
CA GLU A 59 12.02 -11.20 -12.08
C GLU A 59 11.59 -10.88 -13.51
N ASN A 60 11.31 -9.60 -13.80
CA ASN A 60 10.84 -9.13 -15.11
C ASN A 60 11.95 -8.48 -15.96
N LYS A 61 13.22 -8.56 -15.55
CA LYS A 61 14.38 -7.98 -16.25
C LYS A 61 14.19 -6.51 -16.62
N LEU A 62 13.73 -5.70 -15.67
CA LEU A 62 13.56 -4.26 -15.86
C LEU A 62 14.80 -3.50 -15.36
N ASP A 63 15.50 -2.86 -16.30
CA ASP A 63 16.78 -2.18 -16.04
C ASP A 63 16.63 -0.81 -15.36
N SER A 64 15.51 -0.10 -15.61
CA SER A 64 15.27 1.23 -15.05
C SER A 64 13.79 1.56 -14.99
N THR A 65 13.40 2.38 -14.02
CA THR A 65 12.02 2.86 -13.84
C THR A 65 12.03 4.37 -13.70
N LYS A 66 11.10 5.05 -14.38
CA LYS A 66 11.11 6.51 -14.49
C LYS A 66 10.83 7.20 -13.16
N GLU A 67 9.75 6.83 -12.50
CA GLU A 67 9.28 7.54 -11.30
C GLU A 67 8.55 6.58 -10.37
N VAL A 68 9.12 6.41 -9.17
CA VAL A 68 8.56 5.60 -8.09
C VAL A 68 8.73 6.39 -6.80
N THR A 69 7.62 6.76 -6.19
CA THR A 69 7.58 7.41 -4.88
C THR A 69 7.09 6.40 -3.86
N LEU A 70 7.80 6.30 -2.74
CA LEU A 70 7.49 5.38 -1.65
C LEU A 70 7.29 6.19 -0.38
N ALA A 71 6.20 5.89 0.34
CA ALA A 71 6.10 6.28 1.74
C ALA A 71 6.52 5.12 2.63
N ASN A 72 7.21 5.44 3.71
CA ASN A 72 7.54 4.47 4.74
C ASN A 72 6.40 4.42 5.77
N LEU A 73 6.20 3.23 6.35
CA LEU A 73 5.41 3.06 7.55
C LEU A 73 6.35 2.99 8.75
N TRP A 74 6.00 3.68 9.82
CA TRP A 74 6.77 3.61 11.06
C TRP A 74 5.91 3.10 12.20
N LYS A 75 6.52 2.30 13.08
CA LYS A 75 5.88 1.93 14.33
C LYS A 75 5.71 3.18 15.19
N ASN A 76 4.55 3.30 15.85
CA ASN A 76 4.10 4.47 16.60
C ASN A 76 3.78 5.71 15.74
N GLU A 77 3.72 5.57 14.41
CA GLU A 77 3.21 6.62 13.54
C GLU A 77 1.72 6.84 13.81
N ILE A 78 1.32 8.11 13.92
CA ILE A 78 -0.08 8.50 14.11
C ILE A 78 -0.67 8.74 12.73
N LEU A 79 -1.76 8.04 12.42
CA LEU A 79 -2.60 8.28 11.25
C LEU A 79 -3.83 9.08 11.67
N PRO A 80 -3.92 10.37 11.29
CA PRO A 80 -5.11 11.18 11.52
C PRO A 80 -6.34 10.61 10.82
N ILE A 81 -7.52 10.94 11.36
CA ILE A 81 -8.80 10.52 10.78
C ILE A 81 -8.95 11.13 9.38
N GLY A 82 -9.36 10.32 8.42
CA GLY A 82 -9.61 10.75 7.04
C GLY A 82 -8.35 10.98 6.21
N GLU A 83 -7.16 10.90 6.81
CA GLU A 83 -5.91 11.01 6.07
C GLU A 83 -5.64 9.73 5.29
N LYS A 84 -5.26 9.91 4.01
CA LYS A 84 -4.87 8.83 3.12
C LYS A 84 -3.35 8.78 3.05
N LEU A 85 -2.78 7.67 3.48
CA LEU A 85 -1.36 7.37 3.33
C LEU A 85 -1.13 6.62 2.02
N SER A 86 -0.41 7.26 1.09
CA SER A 86 0.04 6.67 -0.16
C SER A 86 1.35 5.93 0.05
N LEU A 87 1.31 4.61 0.16
CA LEU A 87 2.51 3.78 0.40
C LEU A 87 3.36 3.61 -0.85
N ILE A 88 2.71 3.54 -2.00
CA ILE A 88 3.34 3.35 -3.30
C ILE A 88 2.67 4.29 -4.27
N ASN A 89 3.46 5.05 -5.02
CA ASN A 89 3.00 5.79 -6.18
C ASN A 89 3.99 5.54 -7.32
N ILE A 90 3.56 4.79 -8.33
CA ILE A 90 4.38 4.46 -9.50
C ILE A 90 3.81 5.21 -10.70
N ARG A 91 4.68 5.93 -11.40
CA ARG A 91 4.40 6.53 -12.72
C ARG A 91 5.38 5.96 -13.73
N ASP A 92 5.11 4.72 -14.14
CA ASP A 92 5.95 4.00 -15.08
C ASP A 92 5.10 2.99 -15.86
N SER A 93 5.07 3.15 -17.18
CA SER A 93 4.25 2.32 -18.08
C SER A 93 4.66 0.85 -18.13
N ARG A 94 5.84 0.48 -17.63
CA ARG A 94 6.34 -0.90 -17.59
C ARG A 94 6.20 -1.50 -16.20
N LEU A 95 6.51 -0.74 -15.15
CA LEU A 95 6.45 -1.23 -13.77
C LEU A 95 5.02 -1.24 -13.22
N ALA A 96 4.22 -0.19 -13.45
CA ALA A 96 2.90 -0.08 -12.84
C ALA A 96 1.98 -1.28 -13.18
N PRO A 97 1.89 -1.75 -14.44
CA PRO A 97 1.06 -2.92 -14.76
C PRO A 97 1.56 -4.23 -14.14
N LEU A 98 2.86 -4.36 -13.89
CA LEU A 98 3.44 -5.53 -13.23
C LEU A 98 3.11 -5.54 -11.75
N VAL A 99 3.20 -4.38 -11.11
CA VAL A 99 2.87 -4.21 -9.69
C VAL A 99 1.37 -4.39 -9.45
N GLU A 100 0.53 -3.89 -10.36
CA GLU A 100 -0.93 -4.09 -10.32
C GLU A 100 -1.32 -5.57 -10.33
N LYS A 101 -0.63 -6.39 -11.13
CA LYS A 101 -0.90 -7.83 -11.26
C LYS A 101 -0.12 -8.70 -10.27
N ALA A 102 0.76 -8.10 -9.49
CA ALA A 102 1.61 -8.83 -8.55
C ALA A 102 0.82 -9.23 -7.30
N ASP A 103 1.10 -10.44 -6.78
CA ASP A 103 0.58 -10.87 -5.49
C ASP A 103 1.36 -10.19 -4.34
N ILE A 104 1.05 -8.91 -4.13
CA ILE A 104 1.58 -8.08 -3.05
C ILE A 104 0.54 -8.03 -1.93
N LYS A 105 0.97 -8.34 -0.71
CA LYS A 105 0.15 -8.21 0.50
C LYS A 105 0.83 -7.27 1.48
N ILE A 106 0.12 -6.25 1.91
CA ILE A 106 0.55 -5.31 2.92
C ILE A 106 -0.38 -5.48 4.10
N MET A 107 0.17 -5.85 5.25
CA MET A 107 -0.53 -5.92 6.51
C MET A 107 -0.18 -4.68 7.32
N ILE A 108 -1.20 -4.03 7.88
CA ILE A 108 -0.99 -2.93 8.82
C ILE A 108 -1.90 -3.14 10.01
N GLN A 109 -1.32 -3.07 11.20
CA GLN A 109 -2.04 -3.17 12.46
C GLN A 109 -2.09 -1.81 13.14
N TYR A 110 -3.29 -1.43 13.53
CA TYR A 110 -3.58 -0.14 14.14
C TYR A 110 -4.19 -0.30 15.52
N LYS A 111 -3.93 0.67 16.39
CA LYS A 111 -4.59 0.79 17.68
C LYS A 111 -5.16 2.18 17.85
N SER A 112 -6.42 2.29 18.24
CA SER A 112 -7.02 3.58 18.63
C SER A 112 -6.59 3.97 20.04
N LEU A 113 -6.76 5.26 20.35
CA LEU A 113 -6.66 5.78 21.71
C LEU A 113 -7.65 5.10 22.68
N TYR A 114 -8.74 4.52 22.17
CA TYR A 114 -9.76 3.80 22.94
C TYR A 114 -9.46 2.30 23.10
N ARG A 115 -8.22 1.87 22.83
CA ARG A 115 -7.73 0.49 22.95
C ARG A 115 -8.33 -0.54 22.00
N GLN A 116 -9.10 -0.12 21.00
CA GLN A 116 -9.53 -1.01 19.93
C GLN A 116 -8.38 -1.22 18.95
N GLU A 117 -8.17 -2.46 18.51
CA GLU A 117 -7.11 -2.84 17.58
C GLU A 117 -7.71 -3.42 16.30
N TRP A 118 -7.14 -3.05 15.16
CA TRP A 118 -7.57 -3.52 13.85
C TRP A 118 -6.39 -3.98 13.04
N ARG A 119 -6.60 -5.04 12.27
CA ARG A 119 -5.66 -5.50 11.25
C ARG A 119 -6.26 -5.34 9.87
N PHE A 120 -5.52 -4.65 9.02
CA PHE A 120 -5.83 -4.51 7.61
C PHE A 120 -4.87 -5.35 6.77
N MET A 121 -5.36 -5.91 5.66
CA MET A 121 -4.55 -6.63 4.68
C MET A 121 -4.99 -6.23 3.27
N SER A 122 -4.06 -5.72 2.46
CA SER A 122 -4.30 -5.07 1.16
C SER A 122 -5.07 -5.86 0.11
N ASN A 123 -5.03 -7.19 0.20
CA ASN A 123 -5.62 -8.09 -0.80
C ASN A 123 -6.82 -8.88 -0.23
N ASP A 124 -7.27 -8.52 0.96
CA ASP A 124 -8.48 -9.05 1.56
C ASP A 124 -9.65 -8.17 1.10
N LYS A 125 -10.59 -8.73 0.32
CA LYS A 125 -11.87 -8.05 0.02
C LYS A 125 -12.74 -7.93 1.28
N ALA A 126 -12.34 -8.58 2.37
CA ALA A 126 -12.99 -8.46 3.66
C ALA A 126 -12.66 -7.12 4.32
N GLU A 127 -13.62 -6.60 5.06
CA GLU A 127 -13.42 -5.46 5.95
C GLU A 127 -12.28 -5.78 6.97
N PRO A 128 -11.55 -4.76 7.48
CA PRO A 128 -10.53 -4.95 8.50
C PRO A 128 -11.11 -5.70 9.69
N LYS A 129 -10.31 -6.62 10.21
CA LYS A 129 -10.73 -7.46 11.33
C LYS A 129 -10.30 -6.79 12.61
N GLU A 130 -11.27 -6.58 13.50
CA GLU A 130 -10.98 -6.30 14.91
C GLU A 130 -10.22 -7.50 15.47
N ILE A 131 -9.14 -7.20 16.18
CA ILE A 131 -8.29 -8.19 16.82
C ILE A 131 -8.29 -7.85 18.31
N ASN A 132 -8.66 -8.84 19.13
CA ASN A 132 -8.72 -8.70 20.59
C ASN A 132 -7.34 -8.84 21.23
#